data_AF-A0A383VS74-F1
#
_entry.id   AF-A0A383VS74-F1
#
_cell.length_a   1.000
_cell.length_b   1.000
_cell.length_c   1.000
_cell.angle_alpha   90.00
_cell.angle_beta   90.00
_cell.angle_gamma   90.00
#
_symmetry.space_group_name_H-M   'P 1'
#
loop_
_entity.id
_entity.type
_entity.pdbx_description
1 polymer ?
#
loop_
_entity_poly.entity_id
_entity_poly.type
_entity_poly.pdbx_seq_one_letter_code
_entity_poly.pdbx_strand_id
1 'polypeptide(L)'
;MVGGNKAAAEAAAPILRTMGSHIIHCGDHGAGISAKLCNNLVLAASMAALAEALALGKRMGLDPAVLTDALALAKRMGLDPAVLTDVSH
;
A
#
# COMPACT_ATOMS: atom_id res chain seq x y z
N MET A 1 1.45 -12.55 4.44
CA MET A 1 0.87 -13.38 3.36
C MET A 1 1.77 -14.59 3.20
N VAL A 2 1.23 -15.80 3.30
CA VAL A 2 2.01 -17.05 3.39
C VAL A 2 1.40 -18.07 2.44
N GLY A 3 2.21 -18.74 1.63
CA GLY A 3 1.76 -19.85 0.78
C GLY A 3 2.53 -21.12 1.12
N GLY A 4 1.87 -22.26 1.03
CA GLY A 4 2.45 -23.58 1.30
C GLY A 4 1.48 -24.51 2.00
N ASN A 5 1.95 -25.71 2.33
CA ASN A 5 1.16 -26.67 3.10
C ASN A 5 0.64 -26.04 4.41
N LYS A 6 -0.65 -26.26 4.69
CA LYS A 6 -1.32 -25.65 5.84
C LYS A 6 -0.68 -26.00 7.19
N ALA A 7 -0.34 -27.27 7.42
CA ALA A 7 0.28 -27.70 8.68
C ALA A 7 1.66 -27.06 8.87
N ALA A 8 2.44 -26.92 7.79
CA ALA A 8 3.73 -26.22 7.83
C ALA A 8 3.55 -24.72 8.12
N ALA A 9 2.53 -24.08 7.53
CA ALA A 9 2.23 -22.67 7.79
C ALA A 9 1.77 -22.42 9.25
N GLU A 10 0.98 -23.33 9.81
CA GLU A 10 0.56 -23.30 11.21
C GLU A 10 1.74 -23.51 12.17
N ALA A 11 2.62 -24.48 11.87
CA ALA A 11 3.83 -24.70 12.66
C ALA A 11 4.78 -23.48 12.63
N ALA A 12 4.86 -22.77 11.51
CA ALA A 12 5.65 -21.55 11.37
C ALA A 12 4.98 -20.29 11.96
N ALA A 13 3.69 -20.34 12.31
CA ALA A 13 2.91 -19.18 12.73
C ALA A 13 3.51 -18.41 13.93
N PRO A 14 4.08 -19.05 14.98
CA PRO A 14 4.68 -18.33 16.10
C PRO A 14 5.82 -17.40 15.66
N ILE A 15 6.67 -17.87 14.73
CA ILE A 15 7.77 -17.08 14.19
C ILE A 15 7.24 -15.99 13.27
N LEU A 16 6.30 -16.32 12.38
CA LEU A 16 5.73 -15.35 11.43
C LEU A 16 5.04 -14.18 12.16
N ARG A 17 4.43 -14.44 13.32
CA ARG A 17 3.78 -13.40 14.14
C ARG A 17 4.76 -12.40 14.76
N THR A 18 6.05 -12.73 14.88
CA THR A 18 7.06 -11.75 15.31
C THR A 18 7.41 -10.76 14.20
N MET A 19 7.21 -11.15 12.93
CA MET A 19 7.44 -10.29 11.76
C MET A 19 6.27 -9.36 11.45
N GLY A 20 5.05 -9.76 11.81
CA GLY A 20 3.85 -8.98 11.54
C GLY A 20 2.62 -9.50 12.27
N SER A 21 1.74 -8.58 12.66
CA SER A 21 0.52 -8.89 13.41
C SER A 21 -0.55 -9.58 12.58
N HIS A 22 -0.52 -9.45 11.24
CA HIS A 22 -1.55 -9.95 10.34
C HIS A 22 -1.02 -11.02 9.38
N ILE A 23 -1.22 -12.29 9.74
CA ILE A 23 -0.81 -13.45 8.93
C ILE A 23 -2.02 -14.01 8.20
N ILE A 24 -1.93 -14.06 6.86
CA ILE A 24 -2.96 -14.61 5.97
C ILE A 24 -2.33 -15.78 5.21
N HIS A 25 -2.90 -16.98 5.36
CA HIS A 25 -2.56 -18.13 4.51
C HIS A 25 -3.29 -17.97 3.18
N CYS A 26 -2.52 -17.91 2.10
CA CYS A 26 -2.99 -17.53 0.77
C CYS A 26 -3.22 -18.73 -0.15
N GLY A 27 -3.01 -19.96 0.34
CA GLY A 27 -3.10 -21.20 -0.44
C GLY A 27 -1.79 -21.98 -0.45
N ASP A 28 -1.62 -22.82 -1.46
CA ASP A 28 -0.46 -23.71 -1.60
C ASP A 28 0.84 -22.96 -1.94
N HIS A 29 1.89 -23.73 -2.25
CA HIS A 29 3.20 -23.20 -2.59
C HIS A 29 3.10 -22.12 -3.69
N GLY A 30 3.80 -21.00 -3.51
CA GLY A 30 3.79 -19.86 -4.44
C GLY A 30 2.60 -18.89 -4.28
N ALA A 31 1.50 -19.30 -3.63
CA ALA A 31 0.32 -18.44 -3.49
C ALA A 31 0.59 -17.18 -2.63
N GLY A 32 1.46 -17.28 -1.62
CA GLY A 32 1.86 -16.14 -0.80
C GLY A 32 2.63 -15.06 -1.59
N ILE A 33 3.48 -15.48 -2.53
CA ILE A 33 4.22 -14.56 -3.41
C ILE A 33 3.25 -13.92 -4.41
N SER A 34 2.38 -14.72 -5.02
CA SER A 34 1.35 -14.21 -5.94
C SER A 34 0.45 -13.18 -5.26
N ALA A 35 -0.02 -13.46 -4.03
CA ALA A 35 -0.79 -12.51 -3.24
C ALA A 35 -0.01 -11.22 -2.94
N LYS A 36 1.29 -11.33 -2.62
CA LYS A 36 2.13 -10.17 -2.35
C LYS A 36 2.39 -9.34 -3.61
N LEU A 37 2.54 -9.97 -4.77
CA LEU A 37 2.63 -9.28 -6.06
C LEU A 37 1.35 -8.50 -6.35
N CYS A 38 0.17 -9.11 -6.21
CA CYS A 38 -1.11 -8.41 -6.38
C CYS A 38 -1.23 -7.21 -5.43
N ASN A 39 -0.88 -7.39 -4.15
CA ASN A 39 -0.90 -6.30 -3.18
C ASN A 39 0.04 -5.15 -3.55
N ASN A 40 1.25 -5.47 -4.00
CA ASN A 40 2.22 -4.45 -4.39
C ASN A 40 1.85 -3.76 -5.72
N LEU A 41 1.20 -4.47 -6.65
CA LEU A 41 0.69 -3.89 -7.89
C LEU A 41 -0.40 -2.84 -7.60
N VAL A 42 -1.37 -3.17 -6.75
CA VAL A 42 -2.44 -2.24 -6.35
C VAL A 42 -1.84 -1.02 -5.65
N LEU A 43 -0.86 -1.23 -4.78
CA LEU A 43 -0.13 -0.14 -4.12
C LEU A 43 0.52 0.80 -5.16
N ALA A 44 1.27 0.24 -6.11
CA ALA A 44 1.94 1.02 -7.15
C ALA A 44 0.96 1.81 -8.03
N ALA A 45 -0.10 1.17 -8.51
CA ALA A 45 -1.13 1.83 -9.32
C ALA A 45 -1.82 2.97 -8.56
N SER A 46 -2.12 2.74 -7.27
CA SER A 46 -2.73 3.74 -6.40
C SER A 46 -1.81 4.95 -6.18
N MET A 47 -0.51 4.72 -6.00
CA MET A 47 0.47 5.80 -5.83
C MET A 47 0.58 6.65 -7.10
N ALA A 48 0.64 6.02 -8.28
CA ALA A 48 0.67 6.72 -9.56
C ALA A 48 -0.58 7.58 -9.78
N ALA A 49 -1.76 6.99 -9.57
CA ALA A 49 -3.03 7.70 -9.71
C ALA A 49 -3.12 8.90 -8.75
N LEU A 50 -2.65 8.74 -7.51
CA LEU A 50 -2.63 9.82 -6.54
C LEU A 50 -1.67 10.95 -6.96
N ALA A 51 -0.48 10.62 -7.44
CA ALA A 51 0.49 11.61 -7.92
C ALA A 51 -0.10 12.44 -9.07
N GLU A 52 -0.75 11.80 -10.04
CA GLU A 52 -1.42 12.48 -11.16
C GLU A 52 -2.57 13.37 -10.68
N ALA A 53 -3.41 12.86 -9.77
CA ALA A 53 -4.53 13.63 -9.21
C ALA A 53 -4.06 14.89 -8.47
N LEU A 54 -2.98 14.79 -7.69
CA LEU A 54 -2.39 15.92 -6.98
C LEU A 54 -1.80 16.95 -7.95
N ALA A 55 -1.07 16.48 -8.97
CA ALA A 55 -0.51 17.35 -10.01
C ALA A 55 -1.61 18.09 -10.80
N LEU A 56 -2.69 17.39 -11.14
CA LEU A 56 -3.86 17.98 -11.80
C LEU A 56 -4.54 19.01 -10.89
N GLY A 57 -4.80 18.67 -9.64
CA GLY A 57 -5.44 19.58 -8.68
C GLY A 57 -4.63 20.86 -8.46
N LYS A 58 -3.30 20.76 -8.36
CA LYS A 58 -2.41 21.92 -8.30
C LYS A 58 -2.54 22.82 -9.55
N ARG A 59 -2.60 22.24 -10.74
CA ARG A 59 -2.82 23.00 -12.00
C ARG A 59 -4.19 23.67 -12.05
N MET A 60 -5.18 23.11 -11.37
CA MET A 60 -6.51 23.70 -11.21
C MET A 60 -6.57 24.78 -10.11
N GLY A 61 -5.44 25.06 -9.43
CA GLY A 61 -5.34 26.08 -8.38
C GLY A 61 -5.81 25.61 -7.00
N LEU A 62 -5.97 24.30 -6.79
CA LEU A 62 -6.32 23.75 -5.48
C LEU A 62 -5.08 23.72 -4.56
N ASP A 63 -5.31 24.02 -3.28
CA ASP A 63 -4.31 23.86 -2.24
C ASP A 63 -3.98 22.36 -2.06
N PRO A 64 -2.70 21.94 -2.21
CA PRO A 64 -2.27 20.56 -2.00
C PRO A 64 -2.64 20.00 -0.61
N ALA A 65 -2.66 20.82 0.44
CA ALA A 65 -3.02 20.37 1.79
C ALA A 65 -4.50 19.99 1.86
N VAL A 66 -5.37 20.86 1.34
CA VAL A 66 -6.83 20.62 1.26
C VAL A 66 -7.13 19.40 0.40
N LEU A 67 -6.42 19.25 -0.73
CA LEU A 67 -6.61 18.12 -1.64
C LEU A 67 -6.18 16.80 -1.00
N THR A 68 -5.09 16.79 -0.24
CA THR A 68 -4.59 15.61 0.49
C THR A 68 -5.56 15.18 1.59
N ASP A 69 -6.17 16.14 2.29
CA ASP A 69 -7.21 15.86 3.30
C ASP A 69 -8.50 15.34 2.68
N ALA A 70 -8.89 15.84 1.51
CA ALA A 70 -10.09 15.41 0.79
C ALA A 70 -9.93 14.01 0.17
N LEU A 71 -8.73 13.64 -0.26
CA LEU A 71 -8.45 12.36 -0.91
C LEU A 71 -8.23 11.26 0.12
N ALA A 72 -9.25 10.42 0.33
CA ALA A 72 -9.20 9.27 1.25
C ALA A 72 -8.01 8.33 1.00
N LEU A 73 -7.54 8.22 -0.25
CA LEU A 73 -6.37 7.42 -0.60
C LEU A 73 -5.06 8.02 -0.05
N ALA A 74 -4.91 9.34 -0.12
CA ALA A 74 -3.72 10.03 0.37
C ALA A 74 -3.56 9.85 1.89
N LYS A 75 -4.69 9.99 2.61
CA LYS A 75 -4.76 9.74 4.06
C LYS A 75 -4.38 8.30 4.44
N ARG A 76 -4.83 7.31 3.65
CA ARG A 76 -4.49 5.89 3.88
C ARG A 76 -3.02 5.57 3.60
N MET A 77 -2.39 6.30 2.69
CA MET A 77 -0.97 6.16 2.39
C MET A 77 -0.06 6.87 3.40
N GLY A 78 -0.63 7.62 4.36
CA GLY A 78 0.14 8.35 5.36
C GLY A 78 1.03 9.42 4.75
N LEU A 79 0.62 9.98 3.61
CA LEU A 79 1.39 11.03 2.94
C LEU A 79 1.30 12.31 3.76
N ASP A 80 2.47 12.84 4.13
CA ASP A 80 2.58 14.12 4.78
C ASP A 80 2.37 15.24 3.73
N PRO A 81 1.46 16.21 3.97
CA PRO A 81 1.28 17.37 3.10
C PRO A 81 2.59 18.10 2.76
N ALA A 82 3.59 18.09 3.66
CA ALA A 82 4.88 18.73 3.46
C ALA A 82 5.75 18.06 2.39
N VAL A 83 5.60 16.76 2.17
CA VAL A 83 6.33 16.03 1.12
C VAL A 83 5.75 16.33 -0.27
N LEU A 84 4.46 16.70 -0.33
CA LEU A 84 3.75 16.97 -1.58
C LEU A 84 4.02 18.38 -2.13
N THR A 85 4.43 19.32 -1.27
CA THR A 85 4.84 20.67 -1.71
C THR A 85 6.20 20.68 -2.43
N ASP A 86 7.04 19.66 -2.22
CA ASP A 86 8.41 19.57 -2.73
C ASP A 86 8.54 18.93 -4.14
N VAL A 87 7.44 18.48 -4.75
CA VAL A 87 7.43 17.96 -6.14
C VAL A 87 7.50 19.10 -7.18
N SER A 88 8.16 20.21 -6.83
CA SER A 88 8.21 21.47 -7.60
C SER A 88 9.59 21.72 -8.24
N HIS A 89 10.35 20.67 -8.52
CA HIS A 89 11.56 20.73 -9.34
C HIS A 89 11.36 20.07 -10.69
#